data_AF-A0A4V1UGG7-F1
#
_entry.id   AF-A0A4V1UGG7-F1
#
_cell.length_a   1.000
_cell.length_b   1.000
_cell.length_c   1.000
_cell.angle_alpha   90.00
_cell.angle_beta   90.00
_cell.angle_gamma   90.00
#
_symmetry.space_group_name_H-M   'P 1'
#
loop_
_entity.id
_entity.type
_entity.pdbx_description
1 polymer ?
#
loop_
_entity_poly.entity_id
_entity_poly.type
_entity_poly.pdbx_seq_one_letter_code
_entity_poly.pdbx_strand_id
1 'polypeptide(L)'
;MTTLARSLRVLSLTALAVSLSACISLFPKSEPSQLYRFDGATPAEAGSSPAPTAQFGVVRGAGSFVQSAAGDRMLTVNGDQVAYIAESRWVSPASTLFNEAMTRA
;
A
#
# COMPACT_ATOMS: atom_id res chain seq x y z
N MET A 1 -12.70 60.02 -15.22
CA MET A 1 -11.42 59.32 -15.52
C MET A 1 -10.86 58.58 -14.30
N THR A 2 -11.09 59.05 -13.07
CA THR A 2 -10.61 58.42 -11.81
C THR A 2 -11.32 57.12 -11.42
N THR A 3 -12.60 56.96 -11.76
CA THR A 3 -13.39 55.75 -11.51
C THR A 3 -12.94 54.55 -12.36
N LEU A 4 -12.63 54.79 -13.64
CA LEU A 4 -12.16 53.74 -14.56
C LEU A 4 -10.80 53.17 -14.11
N ALA A 5 -9.87 54.05 -13.72
CA ALA A 5 -8.56 53.66 -13.20
C ALA A 5 -8.65 52.89 -11.88
N ARG A 6 -9.62 53.25 -11.03
CA ARG A 6 -9.90 52.53 -9.77
C ARG A 6 -10.47 51.14 -10.03
N SER A 7 -11.41 50.99 -10.97
CA SER A 7 -11.98 49.69 -11.34
C SER A 7 -10.93 48.75 -11.95
N LEU A 8 -10.04 49.26 -12.82
CA LEU A 8 -8.95 48.45 -13.38
C LEU A 8 -8.02 47.91 -12.28
N ARG A 9 -7.62 48.75 -11.32
CA ARG A 9 -6.75 48.32 -10.22
C ARG A 9 -7.37 47.24 -9.35
N VAL A 10 -8.67 47.35 -9.07
CA VAL A 10 -9.40 46.33 -8.30
C VAL A 10 -9.43 45.01 -9.07
N LEU A 11 -9.74 45.05 -10.38
CA LEU A 11 -9.77 43.86 -11.22
C LEU A 11 -8.40 43.16 -11.28
N SER A 12 -7.32 43.94 -11.43
CA SER A 12 -5.94 43.44 -11.43
C SER A 12 -5.58 42.77 -10.10
N LEU A 13 -5.94 43.37 -8.96
CA LEU A 13 -5.68 42.80 -7.64
C LEU A 13 -6.43 41.49 -7.42
N THR A 14 -7.71 41.41 -7.81
CA THR A 14 -8.49 40.18 -7.70
C THR A 14 -7.96 39.07 -8.60
N ALA A 15 -7.55 39.39 -9.83
CA ALA A 15 -6.97 38.41 -10.74
C ALA A 15 -5.65 37.84 -10.20
N LEU A 16 -4.81 38.70 -9.59
CA LEU A 16 -3.56 38.28 -8.97
C LEU A 16 -3.79 37.39 -7.73
N ALA A 17 -4.78 37.73 -6.89
CA ALA A 17 -5.09 36.93 -5.70
C ALA A 17 -5.57 35.52 -6.08
N VAL A 18 -6.41 35.41 -7.13
CA VAL A 18 -6.91 34.13 -7.62
C VAL A 18 -5.79 33.32 -8.28
N SER A 19 -4.91 33.95 -9.07
CA SER A 19 -3.80 33.22 -9.69
C SER A 19 -2.78 32.69 -8.67
N LEU A 20 -2.51 33.43 -7.59
CA LEU A 20 -1.66 32.95 -6.49
C LEU A 20 -2.30 31.76 -5.75
N SER A 21 -3.62 31.74 -5.61
CA SER A 21 -4.34 30.63 -4.97
C SER A 21 -4.31 29.33 -5.80
N ALA A 22 -4.17 29.44 -7.12
CA ALA A 22 -4.11 28.30 -8.04
C ALA A 22 -2.76 27.57 -8.03
N CYS A 23 -1.71 28.16 -7.43
CA CYS A 23 -0.38 27.56 -7.33
C CYS A 23 -0.16 26.74 -6.04
N ILE A 24 -1.18 26.58 -5.19
CA ILE A 24 -1.06 25.84 -3.93
C ILE A 24 -1.61 24.42 -4.13
N SER A 25 -0.77 23.41 -3.86
CA SER A 25 -1.23 22.03 -3.82
C SER A 25 -2.23 21.87 -2.69
N LEU A 26 -3.52 21.81 -3.04
CA LEU A 26 -4.61 21.53 -2.11
C LEU A 26 -4.55 20.11 -1.54
N PHE A 27 -3.84 19.20 -2.21
CA PHE A 27 -3.63 17.87 -1.70
C PHE A 27 -2.53 17.88 -0.65
N PRO A 28 -2.77 17.28 0.53
CA PRO A 28 -1.73 17.07 1.52
C PRO A 28 -0.54 16.38 0.86
N LYS A 29 0.66 16.85 1.17
CA LYS A 29 1.87 16.13 0.79
C LYS A 29 1.97 14.91 1.70
N SER A 30 1.48 13.77 1.24
CA SER A 30 1.65 12.49 1.91
C SER A 30 2.86 11.77 1.34
N GLU A 31 3.73 11.24 2.19
CA GLU A 31 4.69 10.24 1.77
C GLU A 31 3.96 9.08 1.07
N PRO A 32 4.49 8.57 -0.06
CA PRO A 32 3.94 7.38 -0.68
C PRO A 32 4.27 6.15 0.17
N SER A 33 3.27 5.32 0.44
CA SER A 33 3.48 4.05 1.13
C SER A 33 4.17 3.04 0.21
N GLN A 34 5.22 2.39 0.71
CA GLN A 34 5.87 1.26 0.04
C GLN A 34 4.94 0.04 0.06
N LEU A 35 4.74 -0.56 -1.11
CA LEU A 35 3.92 -1.76 -1.27
C LEU A 35 4.78 -3.02 -1.33
N TYR A 36 4.33 -4.07 -0.64
CA TYR A 36 4.98 -5.38 -0.58
C TYR A 36 4.04 -6.50 -1.01
N ARG A 37 4.62 -7.63 -1.43
CA ARG A 37 3.90 -8.87 -1.75
C ARG A 37 4.78 -10.09 -1.47
N PHE A 38 4.16 -11.28 -1.35
CA PHE A 38 4.88 -12.53 -1.24
C PHE A 38 5.38 -12.99 -2.62
N ASP A 39 6.67 -12.75 -2.88
CA ASP A 39 7.30 -12.94 -4.19
C ASP A 39 8.38 -14.01 -4.26
N GLY A 40 8.55 -14.78 -3.19
CA GLY A 40 9.47 -15.91 -3.20
C GLY A 40 9.03 -16.89 -4.27
N ALA A 41 9.72 -16.90 -5.42
CA ALA A 41 9.81 -18.12 -6.21
C ALA A 41 10.42 -19.15 -5.27
N THR A 42 9.66 -20.17 -4.89
CA THR A 42 10.24 -21.35 -4.24
C THR A 42 11.34 -21.83 -5.17
N PRO A 43 12.63 -21.78 -4.78
CA PRO A 43 13.66 -22.39 -5.60
C PRO A 43 13.22 -23.83 -5.79
N ALA A 44 12.99 -24.24 -7.04
CA ALA A 44 12.88 -25.66 -7.32
C ALA A 44 14.14 -26.28 -6.72
N GLU A 45 14.01 -27.23 -5.79
CA GLU A 45 15.16 -27.86 -5.15
C GLU A 45 16.07 -28.40 -6.27
N ALA A 46 17.14 -27.64 -6.56
CA ALA A 46 18.14 -27.99 -7.55
C ALA A 46 19.05 -29.03 -6.89
N GLY A 47 18.54 -30.24 -6.74
CA GLY A 47 19.22 -31.32 -6.07
C GLY A 47 18.35 -32.55 -5.98
N SER A 48 18.40 -33.38 -7.03
CA SER A 48 18.18 -34.84 -6.99
C SER A 48 17.34 -35.38 -5.84
N SER A 49 16.04 -35.03 -5.78
CA SER A 49 15.13 -35.84 -4.96
C SER A 49 15.04 -37.21 -5.61
N PRO A 50 15.33 -38.32 -4.90
CA PRO A 50 15.05 -39.66 -5.41
C PRO A 50 13.56 -39.70 -5.81
N ALA A 51 13.26 -40.39 -6.92
CA ALA A 51 11.89 -40.50 -7.43
C ALA A 51 10.94 -40.82 -6.26
N PRO A 52 9.87 -40.03 -6.06
CA PRO A 52 9.02 -40.18 -4.88
C PRO A 52 8.47 -41.62 -4.85
N THR A 53 8.93 -42.40 -3.88
CA THR A 53 8.54 -43.82 -3.71
C THR A 53 7.11 -43.97 -3.22
N ALA A 54 6.50 -42.90 -2.71
CA ALA A 54 5.08 -42.80 -2.40
C ALA A 54 4.60 -41.35 -2.58
N GLN A 55 3.42 -41.19 -3.17
CA GLN A 55 2.70 -39.92 -3.27
C GLN A 55 1.56 -39.97 -2.25
N PHE A 56 1.39 -38.93 -1.45
CA PHE A 56 0.26 -38.80 -0.53
C PHE A 56 -0.43 -37.46 -0.73
N GLY A 57 -1.76 -37.44 -0.56
CA GLY A 57 -2.55 -36.23 -0.66
C GLY A 57 -2.32 -35.33 0.56
N VAL A 58 -1.98 -34.07 0.32
CA VAL A 58 -1.89 -33.04 1.37
C VAL A 58 -3.11 -32.14 1.23
N VAL A 59 -3.88 -31.99 2.31
CA VAL A 59 -5.02 -31.08 2.38
C VAL A 59 -4.66 -29.94 3.31
N ARG A 60 -4.84 -28.72 2.83
CA ARG A 60 -4.69 -27.50 3.63
C ARG A 60 -5.92 -27.30 4.49
N GLY A 61 -5.74 -27.19 5.80
CA GLY A 61 -6.80 -26.79 6.72
C GLY A 61 -7.23 -25.34 6.52
N ALA A 62 -8.45 -25.01 6.95
CA ALA A 62 -8.95 -23.63 6.95
C ALA A 62 -8.24 -22.80 8.03
N GLY A 63 -7.17 -22.11 7.65
CA GLY A 63 -6.50 -21.09 8.47
C GLY A 63 -6.95 -19.68 8.08
N SER A 64 -7.17 -18.81 9.07
CA SER A 64 -7.52 -17.40 8.84
C SER A 64 -6.56 -16.47 9.57
N PHE A 65 -6.41 -15.26 9.04
CA PHE A 65 -5.69 -14.18 9.74
C PHE A 65 -6.59 -13.62 10.84
N VAL A 66 -5.97 -13.14 11.93
CA VAL A 66 -6.67 -12.27 12.88
C VAL A 66 -7.08 -10.99 12.16
N GLN A 67 -8.23 -10.41 12.55
CA GLN A 67 -8.82 -9.27 11.85
C GLN A 67 -7.84 -8.10 11.68
N SER A 68 -6.99 -7.84 12.69
CA SER A 68 -5.99 -6.78 12.67
C SER A 68 -4.88 -6.98 11.64
N ALA A 69 -4.61 -8.23 11.23
CA ALA A 69 -3.55 -8.59 10.28
C ALA A 69 -4.07 -9.07 8.92
N ALA A 70 -5.39 -9.23 8.75
CA ALA A 70 -5.99 -9.77 7.53
C ALA A 70 -5.95 -8.79 6.34
N GLY A 71 -5.92 -7.49 6.63
CA GLY A 71 -5.95 -6.42 5.64
C GLY A 71 -4.62 -6.13 4.95
N ASP A 72 -4.52 -4.92 4.41
CA ASP A 72 -3.34 -4.39 3.72
C ASP A 72 -2.30 -3.78 4.67
N ARG A 73 -2.69 -3.36 5.86
CA ARG A 73 -1.75 -2.83 6.86
C ARG A 73 -0.91 -3.93 7.49
N MET A 74 0.39 -3.67 7.64
CA MET A 74 1.32 -4.61 8.26
C MET A 74 1.33 -4.44 9.77
N LEU A 75 0.78 -5.44 10.47
CA LEU A 75 0.82 -5.52 11.93
C LEU A 75 2.21 -5.98 12.38
N THR A 76 2.76 -5.30 13.39
CA THR A 76 4.01 -5.68 14.05
C THR A 76 3.85 -5.65 15.57
N VAL A 77 4.72 -6.38 16.25
CA VAL A 77 4.80 -6.44 17.70
C VAL A 77 6.21 -6.04 18.13
N ASN A 78 6.31 -5.07 19.03
CA ASN A 78 7.56 -4.63 19.63
C ASN A 78 7.43 -4.64 21.16
N GLY A 79 8.01 -5.65 21.80
CA GLY A 79 7.81 -5.89 23.23
C GLY A 79 6.34 -6.14 23.55
N ASP A 80 5.76 -5.26 24.35
CA ASP A 80 4.35 -5.26 24.76
C ASP A 80 3.43 -4.44 23.84
N GLN A 81 3.98 -3.83 22.78
CA GLN A 81 3.24 -2.95 21.89
C GLN A 81 2.86 -3.64 20.59
N VAL A 82 1.62 -3.42 20.15
CA VAL A 82 1.11 -3.85 18.86
C VAL A 82 0.81 -2.61 18.03
N ALA A 83 1.43 -2.51 16.85
CA ALA A 83 1.32 -1.33 16.00
C ALA A 83 1.29 -1.71 14.52
N TYR A 84 0.88 -0.76 13.69
CA TYR A 84 1.04 -0.86 12.24
C TYR A 84 2.32 -0.16 11.80
N ILE A 85 3.05 -0.79 10.87
CA ILE A 85 4.24 -0.17 10.28
C ILE A 85 3.80 1.03 9.43
N ALA A 86 4.42 2.19 9.68
CA ALA A 86 4.18 3.40 8.92
C ALA A 86 4.69 3.25 7.48
N GLU A 87 4.01 3.88 6.52
CA GLU A 87 4.39 3.88 5.10
C GLU A 87 4.67 2.50 4.49
N SER A 88 4.09 1.44 5.06
CA SER A 88 4.24 0.07 4.59
C SER A 88 2.88 -0.60 4.51
N ARG A 89 2.60 -1.18 3.34
CA ARG A 89 1.34 -1.86 3.04
C ARG A 89 1.61 -3.10 2.19
N TRP A 90 0.74 -4.07 2.31
CA TRP A 90 0.59 -5.10 1.30
C TRP A 90 -0.08 -4.52 0.06
N VAL A 91 0.29 -5.01 -1.12
CA VAL A 91 -0.35 -4.63 -2.39
C VAL A 91 -1.81 -5.13 -2.49
N SER A 92 -2.19 -6.09 -1.66
CA SER A 92 -3.54 -6.67 -1.53
C SER A 92 -3.69 -7.24 -0.11
N PRO A 93 -4.89 -7.56 0.38
CA PRO A 93 -5.07 -8.10 1.73
C PRO A 93 -4.13 -9.28 2.01
N ALA A 94 -3.49 -9.28 3.18
CA ALA A 94 -2.49 -10.28 3.54
C ALA A 94 -3.03 -11.72 3.44
N SER A 95 -4.30 -11.92 3.83
CA SER A 95 -4.97 -13.22 3.70
C SER A 95 -5.06 -13.71 2.26
N THR A 96 -5.35 -12.80 1.32
CA THR A 96 -5.42 -13.11 -0.11
C THR A 96 -4.04 -13.46 -0.63
N LEU A 97 -3.05 -12.60 -0.40
CA LEU A 97 -1.67 -12.83 -0.84
C LEU A 97 -1.10 -14.14 -0.31
N PHE A 98 -1.39 -14.48 0.95
CA PHE A 98 -0.95 -15.73 1.57
C PHE A 98 -1.57 -16.98 0.93
N ASN A 99 -2.87 -16.92 0.63
CA ASN A 99 -3.56 -18.03 -0.04
C ASN A 99 -3.05 -18.23 -1.47
N GLU A 100 -2.79 -17.13 -2.18
CA GLU A 100 -2.18 -17.19 -3.51
C GLU A 100 -0.77 -17.76 -3.46
N ALA A 101 0.06 -17.33 -2.51
CA ALA A 101 1.42 -17.83 -2.35
C ALA A 101 1.45 -19.34 -2.07
N MET A 102 0.54 -19.81 -1.21
CA MET A 102 0.47 -21.24 -0.85
C MET A 102 -0.16 -22.12 -1.92
N THR A 103 -0.92 -21.54 -2.86
CA THR A 103 -1.38 -22.28 -4.05
C THR A 103 -0.24 -22.49 -5.05
N ARG A 104 0.77 -21.62 -5.04
CA ARG A 104 1.93 -21.69 -5.95
C ARG A 104 3.10 -22.51 -5.39
N ALA A 105 3.16 -22.68 -4.08
CA ALA A 105 4.20 -23.45 -3.39
C ALA A 105 3.99 -24.95 -3.58
#